data_AF-A0A7W1TT08-F1
#
_entry.id   AF-A0A7W1TT08-F1
#
_cell.length_a   1.000
_cell.length_b   1.000
_cell.length_c   1.000
_cell.angle_alpha   90.00
_cell.angle_beta   90.00
_cell.angle_gamma   90.00
#
_symmetry.space_group_name_H-M   'P 1'
#
loop_
_entity.id
_entity.type
_entity.pdbx_description
1 polymer ?
#
loop_
_entity_poly.entity_id
_entity_poly.type
_entity_poly.pdbx_seq_one_letter_code
_entity_poly.pdbx_strand_id
1 'polypeptide(L)'
;MFDNFTWRNNGVTGEDYEQIDTLTGNHAVIGDYSTPIYGAIADRIPANRAATTFRNRDGYSQRYVGFEAAATKRLSNRWMARFGFSTNDHREYFDDLGALTDPTPSAASPNKDGGIVVRQSTGSGKSGIYQVLPKYQFILTGLYQARWGINLAANMVSRQGFSTPYFRSQVPTADPITRLKSVLAV
;
A
#
# COMPACT_ATOMS: atom_id res chain seq x y z
N MET A 1 -5.17 15.69 6.69
CA MET A 1 -4.48 15.33 5.45
C MET A 1 -3.00 15.47 5.74
N PHE A 2 -2.19 14.49 5.36
CA PHE A 2 -0.75 14.53 5.53
C PHE A 2 -0.14 14.96 4.19
N ASP A 3 0.77 15.92 4.24
CA ASP A 3 1.46 16.52 3.10
C ASP A 3 2.97 16.64 3.42
N ASN A 4 3.73 17.33 2.55
CA ASN A 4 5.15 17.62 2.75
C ASN A 4 6.03 16.37 2.96
N PHE A 5 5.73 15.29 2.23
CA PHE A 5 6.55 14.09 2.26
C PHE A 5 7.92 14.37 1.65
N THR A 6 8.99 13.97 2.33
CA THR A 6 10.32 13.97 1.71
C THR A 6 10.34 12.97 0.56
N TRP A 7 10.68 13.46 -0.62
CA TRP A 7 10.85 12.68 -1.82
C TRP A 7 12.31 12.49 -2.13
N ARG A 8 12.70 11.24 -2.32
CA ARG A 8 14.01 10.83 -2.80
C ARG A 8 13.86 10.33 -4.24
N ASN A 9 14.35 11.09 -5.21
CA ASN A 9 14.40 10.70 -6.62
C ASN A 9 15.73 11.17 -7.25
N ASN A 10 15.95 10.86 -8.53
CA ASN A 10 17.12 11.29 -9.31
C ASN A 10 16.87 12.59 -10.10
N GLY A 11 15.86 13.37 -9.72
CA GLY A 11 15.45 14.60 -10.41
C GLY A 11 14.32 14.42 -11.42
N VAL A 12 14.05 13.20 -11.91
CA VAL A 12 12.93 12.94 -12.83
C VAL A 12 11.60 12.75 -12.08
N THR A 13 10.53 13.20 -12.71
CA THR A 13 9.15 13.03 -12.26
C THR A 13 8.32 12.36 -13.33
N GLY A 14 7.06 12.04 -13.03
CA GLY A 14 6.14 11.48 -14.02
C GLY A 14 5.90 12.39 -15.22
N GLU A 15 6.17 13.69 -15.14
CA GLU A 15 6.14 14.60 -16.28
C GLU A 15 7.27 14.35 -17.28
N ASP A 16 8.35 13.69 -16.85
CA ASP A 16 9.51 13.35 -17.69
C ASP A 16 9.36 12.00 -18.40
N TYR A 17 8.16 11.40 -18.33
CA TYR A 17 7.85 10.11 -18.93
C TYR A 17 6.77 10.24 -20.01
N GLU A 18 6.84 9.34 -20.98
CA GLU A 18 5.80 9.13 -21.99
C GLU A 18 5.39 7.66 -22.02
N GLN A 19 4.16 7.37 -22.45
CA GLN A 19 3.74 5.99 -22.63
C GLN A 19 4.49 5.38 -23.81
N ILE A 20 5.17 4.26 -23.57
CA ILE A 20 5.97 3.55 -24.59
C ILE A 20 5.37 2.19 -24.97
N ASP A 21 4.52 1.61 -24.12
CA ASP A 21 3.92 0.29 -24.36
C ASP A 21 2.66 0.11 -23.49
N THR A 22 1.98 -1.04 -23.64
CA THR A 22 0.87 -1.48 -22.80
C THR A 22 0.98 -2.97 -22.50
N LEU A 23 1.04 -3.32 -21.22
CA LEU A 23 0.97 -4.72 -20.79
C LEU A 23 -0.49 -5.18 -20.79
N THR A 24 -0.83 -6.13 -21.67
CA THR A 24 -2.15 -6.76 -21.71
C THR A 24 -2.08 -8.26 -21.38
N GLY A 25 -3.19 -8.81 -20.91
CA GLY A 25 -3.32 -10.25 -20.68
C GLY A 25 -4.57 -10.61 -19.90
N ASN A 26 -4.66 -11.88 -19.50
CA ASN A 26 -5.75 -12.40 -18.69
C ASN A 26 -5.19 -13.18 -17.49
N HIS A 27 -5.88 -13.12 -16.35
CA HIS A 27 -5.58 -13.94 -15.19
C HIS A 27 -6.86 -14.40 -14.50
N ALA A 28 -6.90 -15.67 -14.08
CA ALA A 28 -8.12 -16.33 -13.56
C ALA A 28 -8.82 -15.60 -12.41
N VAL A 29 -8.08 -14.85 -11.58
CA VAL A 29 -8.65 -14.13 -10.41
C VAL A 29 -9.06 -12.69 -10.73
N ILE A 30 -8.33 -12.00 -11.61
CA ILE A 30 -8.52 -10.55 -11.85
C ILE A 30 -9.16 -10.24 -13.20
N GLY A 31 -9.31 -11.25 -14.08
CA GLY A 31 -9.83 -11.08 -15.43
C GLY A 31 -8.78 -10.55 -16.41
N ASP A 32 -9.26 -9.90 -17.46
CA ASP A 32 -8.42 -9.20 -18.43
C ASP A 32 -7.82 -7.94 -17.81
N TYR A 33 -6.56 -7.66 -18.11
CA TYR A 33 -5.85 -6.46 -17.67
C TYR A 33 -5.19 -5.75 -18.86
N SER A 34 -5.03 -4.44 -18.74
CA SER A 34 -4.45 -3.58 -19.77
C SER A 34 -3.80 -2.37 -19.10
N THR A 35 -2.53 -2.51 -18.75
CA THR A 35 -1.80 -1.52 -17.96
C THR A 35 -0.78 -0.77 -18.80
N PRO A 36 -0.81 0.57 -18.87
CA PRO A 36 0.16 1.35 -19.63
C PRO A 36 1.57 1.26 -19.00
N ILE A 37 2.58 1.20 -19.87
CA ILE A 37 3.99 1.23 -19.50
C ILE A 37 4.56 2.56 -19.98
N TYR A 38 5.21 3.27 -19.06
CA TYR A 38 5.86 4.54 -19.34
C TYR A 38 7.37 4.38 -19.40
N GLY A 39 8.04 5.17 -20.24
CA GLY A 39 9.50 5.26 -20.33
C GLY A 39 9.94 6.71 -20.19
N ALA A 40 11.12 6.95 -19.63
CA ALA A 40 11.63 8.31 -19.49
C ALA A 40 11.96 8.89 -20.88
N ILE A 41 11.56 10.12 -21.13
CA ILE A 41 11.86 10.84 -22.37
C ILE A 41 13.36 11.13 -22.41
N ALA A 42 14.06 10.63 -23.42
CA ALA A 42 15.53 10.59 -23.46
C ALA A 42 16.20 11.95 -23.17
N ASP A 43 15.65 13.04 -23.73
CA ASP A 43 16.17 14.39 -23.60
C ASP A 43 15.89 15.04 -22.23
N ARG A 44 14.98 14.46 -21.43
CA ARG A 44 14.64 14.93 -20.07
C ARG A 44 15.43 14.19 -18.98
N ILE A 45 16.24 13.21 -19.35
CA ILE A 45 17.03 12.43 -18.38
C ILE A 45 18.23 13.26 -17.92
N PRO A 46 18.41 13.47 -16.60
CA PRO A 46 19.56 14.17 -16.07
C PRO A 46 20.88 13.50 -16.47
N ALA A 47 21.89 14.31 -16.81
CA ALA A 47 23.22 13.82 -17.19
C ALA A 47 23.82 12.89 -16.12
N ASN A 48 23.64 13.21 -14.84
CA ASN A 48 23.99 12.34 -13.73
C ASN A 48 22.78 11.54 -13.24
N ARG A 49 22.54 10.39 -13.85
CA ARG A 49 21.43 9.47 -13.50
C ARG A 49 21.53 8.87 -12.10
N ALA A 50 22.72 8.90 -11.49
CA ALA A 50 22.98 8.37 -10.15
C ALA A 50 22.82 9.44 -9.05
N ALA A 51 22.61 10.70 -9.42
CA ALA A 51 22.33 11.75 -8.46
C ALA A 51 21.08 11.39 -7.65
N THR A 52 21.13 11.66 -6.36
CA THR A 52 19.98 11.55 -5.47
C THR A 52 19.66 12.94 -4.98
N THR A 53 18.44 13.39 -5.22
CA THR A 53 17.91 14.65 -4.71
C THR A 53 16.87 14.38 -3.64
N PHE A 54 16.86 15.23 -2.62
CA PHE A 54 15.85 15.23 -1.55
C PHE A 54 15.08 16.55 -1.63
N ARG A 55 13.76 16.46 -1.77
CA ARG A 55 12.86 17.62 -1.84
C ARG A 55 11.50 17.27 -1.26
N ASN A 56 10.62 18.25 -1.13
CA ASN A 56 9.23 17.95 -0.86
C ASN A 56 8.60 17.28 -2.08
N ARG A 57 7.72 16.30 -1.83
CA ARG A 57 6.88 15.68 -2.86
C ARG A 57 5.66 16.55 -3.07
N ASP A 58 5.85 17.65 -3.77
CA ASP A 58 4.74 18.55 -4.11
C ASP A 58 3.69 17.78 -4.94
N GLY A 59 2.41 18.09 -4.72
CA GLY A 59 1.30 17.37 -5.33
C GLY A 59 1.01 15.97 -4.76
N TYR A 60 1.75 15.49 -3.74
CA TYR A 60 1.48 14.22 -3.07
C TYR A 60 0.95 14.40 -1.66
N SER A 61 -0.13 13.69 -1.34
CA SER A 61 -0.69 13.69 0.01
C SER A 61 -1.27 12.33 0.40
N GLN A 62 -1.38 12.10 1.70
CA GLN A 62 -2.04 10.91 2.26
C GLN A 62 -3.17 11.32 3.21
N ARG A 63 -4.23 10.53 3.27
CA ARG A 63 -5.34 10.71 4.22
C ARG A 63 -5.59 9.42 4.98
N TYR A 64 -5.52 9.49 6.29
CA TYR A 64 -5.98 8.45 7.20
C TYR A 64 -7.27 8.91 7.89
N VAL A 65 -8.31 8.09 7.83
CA VAL A 65 -9.53 8.25 8.64
C VAL A 65 -9.79 6.93 9.34
N GLY A 66 -9.98 6.97 10.65
CA GLY A 66 -10.20 5.77 11.46
C GLY A 66 -11.28 5.97 12.50
N PHE A 67 -11.88 4.86 12.91
CA PHE A 67 -12.79 4.78 14.03
C PHE A 67 -12.34 3.65 14.96
N GLU A 68 -12.30 3.93 16.26
CA GLU A 68 -11.93 2.97 17.28
C GLU A 68 -12.96 2.96 18.41
N ALA A 69 -13.32 1.77 18.86
CA ALA A 69 -14.21 1.56 19.99
C ALA A 69 -13.59 0.55 20.94
N ALA A 70 -13.60 0.87 22.23
CA ALA A 70 -13.15 -0.02 23.28
C ALA A 70 -14.17 -0.03 24.42
N ALA A 71 -14.44 -1.23 24.94
CA ALA A 71 -15.33 -1.41 26.07
C ALA A 71 -14.71 -2.39 27.06
N THR A 72 -14.79 -2.04 28.35
CA THR A 72 -14.34 -2.91 29.43
C THR A 72 -15.47 -3.11 30.41
N LYS A 73 -15.86 -4.37 30.60
CA LYS A 73 -16.69 -4.78 31.73
C LYS A 73 -15.82 -5.41 32.80
N ARG A 74 -15.79 -4.78 33.97
CA ARG A 74 -15.19 -5.34 35.18
C ARG A 74 -15.95 -6.58 35.65
N LEU A 75 -15.29 -7.42 36.43
CA LEU A 75 -15.91 -8.63 36.97
C LEU A 75 -17.13 -8.27 37.83
N SER A 76 -18.30 -8.67 37.35
CA SER A 76 -19.57 -8.53 38.07
C SER A 76 -20.55 -9.56 37.55
N ASN A 77 -21.46 -10.04 38.41
CA ASN A 77 -22.39 -11.12 38.07
C ASN A 77 -21.69 -12.33 37.42
N ARG A 78 -20.49 -12.67 37.92
CA ARG A 78 -19.64 -13.79 37.47
C ARG A 78 -19.01 -13.66 36.09
N TRP A 79 -19.06 -12.50 35.42
CA TRP A 79 -18.39 -12.34 34.13
C TRP A 79 -17.63 -11.04 34.03
N MET A 80 -16.54 -11.06 33.25
CA MET A 80 -15.80 -9.89 32.81
C MET A 80 -15.50 -10.00 31.32
N ALA A 81 -15.36 -8.86 30.66
CA ALA A 81 -15.02 -8.82 29.24
C ALA A 81 -14.24 -7.57 28.88
N ARG A 82 -13.41 -7.68 27.85
CA ARG A 82 -12.76 -6.58 27.15
C ARG A 82 -13.01 -6.73 25.66
N PHE A 83 -13.46 -5.67 25.04
CA PHE A 83 -13.73 -5.57 23.61
C PHE A 83 -12.92 -4.41 23.04
N GLY A 84 -12.34 -4.64 21.86
CA GLY A 84 -11.72 -3.62 21.04
C GLY A 84 -12.10 -3.83 19.58
N PHE A 85 -12.43 -2.75 18.90
CA PHE A 85 -12.69 -2.72 17.47
C PHE A 85 -12.03 -1.49 16.87
N SER A 86 -11.39 -1.66 15.72
CA SER A 86 -10.90 -0.56 14.91
C SER A 86 -11.24 -0.78 13.45
N THR A 87 -11.52 0.31 12.76
CA THR A 87 -11.66 0.35 11.30
C THR A 87 -10.98 1.60 10.76
N ASN A 88 -10.43 1.53 9.55
CA ASN A 88 -9.75 2.66 8.95
C ASN A 88 -9.76 2.63 7.41
N ASP A 89 -9.50 3.80 6.84
CA ASP A 89 -9.26 4.03 5.42
C ASP A 89 -8.02 4.91 5.27
N HIS A 90 -6.96 4.35 4.67
CA HIS A 90 -5.69 5.04 4.42
C HIS A 90 -5.41 5.13 2.93
N ARG A 91 -5.44 6.36 2.40
CA ARG A 91 -5.36 6.62 0.96
C ARG A 91 -4.27 7.61 0.60
N GLU A 92 -3.77 7.49 -0.62
CA GLU A 92 -2.88 8.47 -1.25
C GLU A 92 -3.60 9.23 -2.36
N TYR A 93 -3.12 10.44 -2.62
CA TYR A 93 -3.62 11.34 -3.64
C TYR A 93 -2.46 12.00 -4.38
N PHE A 94 -2.70 12.26 -5.66
CA PHE A 94 -1.75 12.86 -6.59
C PHE A 94 -2.45 14.00 -7.33
N ASP A 95 -1.97 15.22 -7.17
CA ASP A 95 -2.52 16.39 -7.85
C ASP A 95 -2.14 16.42 -9.35
N ASP A 96 -0.97 15.85 -9.69
CA ASP A 96 -0.41 15.79 -11.04
C ASP A 96 0.59 14.63 -11.23
N LEU A 97 1.12 14.49 -12.45
CA LEU A 97 2.18 13.52 -12.78
C LEU A 97 3.53 13.88 -12.13
N GLY A 98 3.76 15.15 -11.81
CA GLY A 98 4.94 15.64 -11.10
C GLY A 98 5.11 15.02 -9.72
N ALA A 99 3.99 14.61 -9.11
CA ALA A 99 3.97 13.86 -7.86
C ALA A 99 4.38 12.37 -8.02
N LEU A 100 4.55 11.84 -9.23
CA LEU A 100 4.96 10.45 -9.48
C LEU A 100 6.46 10.37 -9.82
N THR A 101 7.13 9.27 -9.46
CA THR A 101 8.51 9.03 -9.93
C THR A 101 8.50 8.44 -11.33
N ASP A 102 7.82 7.32 -11.48
CA ASP A 102 7.58 6.62 -12.75
C ASP A 102 6.07 6.37 -12.80
N PRO A 103 5.35 6.87 -13.81
CA PRO A 103 3.90 6.70 -13.90
C PRO A 103 3.47 5.25 -14.12
N THR A 104 4.38 4.35 -14.52
CA THR A 104 4.10 2.91 -14.67
C THR A 104 3.58 2.32 -13.35
N PRO A 105 2.32 1.87 -13.28
CA PRO A 105 1.78 1.29 -12.05
C PRO A 105 2.56 0.05 -11.65
N SER A 106 3.01 -0.01 -10.41
CA SER A 106 3.72 -1.16 -9.84
C SER A 106 3.04 -1.63 -8.55
N ALA A 107 3.41 -2.82 -8.07
CA ALA A 107 2.87 -3.33 -6.81
C ALA A 107 3.25 -2.48 -5.59
N ALA A 108 4.38 -1.78 -5.63
CA ALA A 108 4.82 -0.88 -4.56
C ALA A 108 4.31 0.56 -4.72
N SER A 109 3.96 0.94 -5.94
CA SER A 109 3.45 2.27 -6.28
C SER A 109 2.38 2.10 -7.34
N PRO A 110 1.13 1.80 -6.95
CA PRO A 110 0.03 1.63 -7.89
C PRO A 110 -0.34 2.91 -8.65
N ASN A 111 0.15 4.06 -8.21
CA ASN A 111 -0.03 5.39 -8.83
C ASN A 111 -1.51 5.71 -9.11
N LYS A 112 -2.39 5.31 -8.18
CA LYS A 112 -3.83 5.52 -8.28
C LYS A 112 -4.25 6.63 -7.33
N ASP A 113 -4.73 7.74 -7.88
CA ASP A 113 -5.32 8.80 -7.07
C ASP A 113 -6.54 8.28 -6.28
N GLY A 114 -6.59 8.61 -4.99
CA GLY A 114 -7.55 8.05 -4.04
C GLY A 114 -7.40 6.54 -3.81
N GLY A 115 -6.27 5.96 -4.22
CA GLY A 115 -5.90 4.56 -4.01
C GLY A 115 -5.44 4.28 -2.59
N ILE A 116 -5.28 2.99 -2.25
CA ILE A 116 -4.73 2.59 -0.96
C ILE A 116 -3.24 2.87 -0.91
N VAL A 117 -2.74 3.32 0.25
CA VAL A 117 -1.29 3.44 0.45
C VAL A 117 -0.68 2.05 0.56
N VAL A 118 0.22 1.71 -0.37
CA VAL A 118 1.01 0.49 -0.33
C VAL A 118 2.45 0.83 0.03
N ARG A 119 3.05 0.08 0.96
CA ARG A 119 4.48 0.18 1.25
C ARG A 119 5.14 -1.17 1.02
N GLN A 120 6.15 -1.20 0.14
CA GLN A 120 6.98 -2.39 -0.01
C GLN A 120 8.02 -2.44 1.12
N SER A 121 8.05 -3.54 1.86
CA SER A 121 9.13 -3.80 2.81
C SER A 121 10.43 -4.10 2.07
N THR A 122 11.53 -3.52 2.53
CA THR A 122 12.87 -3.83 2.03
C THR A 122 13.43 -5.04 2.80
N GLY A 123 13.68 -6.14 2.10
CA GLY A 123 14.15 -7.41 2.69
C GLY A 123 15.22 -8.08 1.83
N SER A 124 15.32 -9.41 1.89
CA SER A 124 16.39 -10.21 1.26
C SER A 124 16.39 -10.24 -0.28
N GLY A 125 15.49 -9.50 -0.94
CA GLY A 125 15.32 -9.48 -2.40
C GLY A 125 14.67 -10.73 -2.99
N LYS A 126 14.39 -11.77 -2.19
CA LYS A 126 13.79 -13.03 -2.66
C LYS A 126 12.27 -12.95 -2.89
N SER A 127 11.58 -12.10 -2.15
CA SER A 127 10.15 -11.84 -2.33
C SER A 127 9.79 -10.41 -1.94
N GLY A 128 8.81 -9.84 -2.64
CA GLY A 128 8.23 -8.55 -2.29
C GLY A 128 7.16 -8.72 -1.21
N ILE A 129 7.29 -8.00 -0.11
CA ILE A 129 6.24 -7.90 0.92
C ILE A 129 5.57 -6.54 0.76
N TYR A 130 4.29 -6.54 0.44
CA TYR A 130 3.50 -5.33 0.23
C TYR A 130 2.56 -5.12 1.41
N GLN A 131 2.82 -4.07 2.17
CA GLN A 131 2.10 -3.74 3.39
C GLN A 131 0.98 -2.76 3.05
N VAL A 132 -0.23 -3.13 3.45
CA VAL A 132 -1.42 -2.28 3.46
C VAL A 132 -2.03 -2.35 4.85
N LEU A 133 -2.67 -1.26 5.29
CA LEU A 133 -3.35 -1.27 6.58
C LEU A 133 -4.60 -2.17 6.49
N PRO A 134 -4.82 -3.06 7.47
CA PRO A 134 -6.08 -3.77 7.60
C PRO A 134 -7.22 -2.77 7.78
N LYS A 135 -8.29 -2.90 6.99
CA LYS A 135 -9.50 -2.07 7.06
C LYS A 135 -10.24 -2.26 8.38
N TYR A 136 -10.14 -3.43 9.00
CA TYR A 136 -10.76 -3.68 10.30
C TYR A 136 -9.96 -4.66 11.15
N GLN A 137 -10.08 -4.49 12.47
CA GLN A 137 -9.57 -5.41 13.49
C GLN A 137 -10.53 -5.47 14.68
N PHE A 138 -10.64 -6.65 15.28
CA PHE A 138 -11.51 -6.97 16.39
C PHE A 138 -10.72 -7.81 17.41
N ILE A 139 -10.88 -7.47 18.69
CA ILE A 139 -10.34 -8.24 19.82
C ILE A 139 -11.44 -8.39 20.86
N LEU A 140 -11.63 -9.63 21.35
CA LEU A 140 -12.51 -9.94 22.47
C LEU A 140 -11.79 -10.84 23.45
N THR A 141 -11.83 -10.48 24.72
CA THR A 141 -11.38 -11.33 25.83
C THR A 141 -12.49 -11.41 26.86
N GLY A 142 -12.83 -12.63 27.28
CA GLY A 142 -13.88 -12.86 28.26
C GLY A 142 -13.44 -13.86 29.32
N LEU A 143 -13.98 -13.69 30.53
CA LEU A 143 -13.89 -14.69 31.60
C LEU A 143 -15.25 -14.82 32.28
N TYR A 144 -15.63 -16.07 32.57
CA TYR A 144 -16.82 -16.44 33.31
C TYR A 144 -16.44 -17.32 34.50
N GLN A 145 -16.94 -16.98 35.69
CA GLN A 145 -16.79 -17.76 36.91
C GLN A 145 -17.99 -18.70 37.07
N ALA A 146 -17.80 -19.96 36.71
CA ALA A 146 -18.79 -21.01 36.89
C ALA A 146 -18.96 -21.37 38.38
N ARG A 147 -19.88 -22.30 38.67
CA ARG A 147 -20.07 -22.82 40.03
C ARG A 147 -18.77 -23.49 40.51
N TRP A 148 -18.60 -23.56 41.84
CA TRP A 148 -17.43 -24.18 42.49
C TRP A 148 -16.08 -23.49 42.23
N GLY A 149 -16.09 -22.21 41.82
CA GLY A 149 -14.86 -21.44 41.63
C GLY A 149 -14.12 -21.74 40.33
N ILE A 150 -14.73 -22.48 39.41
CA ILE A 150 -14.15 -22.76 38.09
C ILE A 150 -14.19 -21.50 37.23
N ASN A 151 -13.05 -21.08 36.68
CA ASN A 151 -12.97 -19.95 35.75
C ASN A 151 -12.81 -20.45 34.32
N LEU A 152 -13.70 -20.03 33.43
CA LEU A 152 -13.65 -20.27 32.00
C LEU A 152 -13.26 -18.97 31.30
N ALA A 153 -12.16 -18.99 30.55
CA ALA A 153 -11.68 -17.82 29.83
C ALA A 153 -11.55 -18.11 28.34
N ALA A 154 -11.80 -17.10 27.52
CA ALA A 154 -11.64 -17.15 26.07
C ALA A 154 -11.05 -15.85 25.55
N ASN A 155 -10.27 -15.95 24.49
CA ASN A 155 -9.72 -14.82 23.75
C ASN A 155 -9.93 -15.06 22.25
N MET A 156 -10.27 -13.99 21.53
CA MET A 156 -10.40 -13.99 20.09
C MET A 156 -9.78 -12.72 19.53
N VAL A 157 -8.98 -12.88 18.48
CA VAL A 157 -8.44 -11.80 17.65
C VAL A 157 -8.83 -12.10 16.21
N SER A 158 -9.41 -11.12 15.53
CA SER A 158 -9.75 -11.19 14.11
C SER A 158 -9.37 -9.88 13.43
N ARG A 159 -8.93 -9.95 12.18
CA ARG A 159 -8.56 -8.78 11.38
C ARG A 159 -8.75 -9.10 9.91
N GLN A 160 -8.81 -8.06 9.08
CA GLN A 160 -8.69 -8.24 7.64
C GLN A 160 -7.39 -9.00 7.32
N GLY A 161 -7.50 -9.93 6.37
CA GLY A 161 -6.37 -10.62 5.78
C GLY A 161 -5.43 -9.69 5.02
N PHE A 162 -4.36 -10.27 4.49
CA PHE A 162 -3.38 -9.53 3.70
C PHE A 162 -3.86 -9.34 2.26
N SER A 163 -3.46 -8.23 1.63
CA SER A 163 -3.68 -8.02 0.20
C SER A 163 -2.58 -8.68 -0.62
N THR A 164 -2.98 -9.24 -1.76
CA THR A 164 -2.08 -9.81 -2.75
C THR A 164 -2.10 -8.93 -3.99
N PRO A 165 -1.03 -8.18 -4.29
CA PRO A 165 -0.94 -7.48 -5.57
C PRO A 165 -0.68 -8.49 -6.69
N TYR A 166 -1.38 -8.31 -7.81
CA TYR A 166 -1.13 -9.04 -9.05
C TYR A 166 -0.28 -8.16 -9.96
N PHE A 167 0.89 -8.65 -10.35
CA PHE A 167 1.85 -7.89 -11.16
C PHE A 167 2.72 -8.85 -11.97
N ARG A 168 3.30 -8.33 -13.05
CA ARG A 168 4.30 -9.02 -13.85
C ARG A 168 5.67 -8.40 -13.60
N SER A 169 6.60 -9.23 -13.16
CA SER A 169 8.00 -8.83 -12.96
C SER A 169 8.79 -8.94 -14.25
N GLN A 170 9.88 -8.17 -14.34
CA GLN A 170 10.86 -8.24 -15.43
C GLN A 170 10.24 -8.09 -16.82
N VAL A 171 9.23 -7.23 -16.96
CA VAL A 171 8.67 -6.85 -18.26
C VAL A 171 9.74 -6.07 -19.02
N PRO A 172 10.21 -6.55 -20.19
CA PRO A 172 11.16 -5.82 -21.01
C PRO A 172 10.51 -4.54 -21.55
N THR A 173 11.22 -3.42 -21.45
CA THR A 173 10.75 -2.13 -21.95
C THR A 173 11.86 -1.38 -22.68
N ALA A 174 11.46 -0.44 -23.53
CA ALA A 174 12.37 0.50 -24.17
C ALA A 174 12.79 1.67 -23.26
N ASP A 175 12.47 1.64 -21.95
CA ASP A 175 12.82 2.73 -21.04
C ASP A 175 14.35 2.88 -20.92
N PRO A 176 14.90 4.07 -21.24
CA PRO A 176 16.33 4.37 -21.15
C PRO A 176 16.90 4.37 -19.73
N ILE A 177 16.05 4.44 -18.68
CA ILE A 177 16.47 4.34 -17.27
C ILE A 177 16.41 2.89 -16.78
N THR A 178 15.28 2.21 -16.97
CA THR A 178 15.02 0.87 -16.44
C THR A 178 14.45 -0.07 -17.50
N ARG A 179 15.33 -0.85 -18.14
CA ARG A 179 14.95 -1.82 -19.19
C ARG A 179 13.99 -2.93 -18.74
N LEU A 180 13.92 -3.21 -17.45
CA LEU A 180 13.03 -4.22 -16.87
C LEU A 180 12.15 -3.58 -15.81
N LYS A 181 10.83 -3.66 -15.98
CA LYS A 181 9.85 -3.10 -15.04
C LYS A 181 9.03 -4.18 -14.35
N SER A 182 8.55 -3.84 -13.16
CA SER A 182 7.48 -4.58 -12.49
C SER A 182 6.19 -3.81 -12.68
N VAL A 183 5.25 -4.38 -13.42
CA VAL A 183 4.03 -3.71 -13.87
C VAL A 183 2.84 -4.37 -13.20
N LEU A 184 1.99 -3.58 -12.54
CA LEU A 184 0.75 -4.05 -11.93
C LEU A 184 -0.17 -4.62 -13.03
N ALA A 185 -0.93 -5.66 -12.72
CA ALA A 185 -1.93 -6.22 -13.63
C ALA A 185 -3.31 -5.67 -13.23
N VAL A 186 -3.72 -4.57 -13.86
CA VAL A 186 -4.99 -3.85 -13.63
C VAL A 186 -5.61 -3.36 -14.93
#